data_AF-K0S9Z8-F1
#
_entry.id   AF-K0S9Z8-F1
#
_cell.length_a   1.000
_cell.length_b   1.000
_cell.length_c   1.000
_cell.angle_alpha   90.00
_cell.angle_beta   90.00
_cell.angle_gamma   90.00
#
_symmetry.space_group_name_H-M   'P 1'
#
loop_
_entity.id
_entity.type
_entity.pdbx_description
1 polymer ?
#
loop_
_entity_poly.entity_id
_entity_poly.type
_entity_poly.pdbx_seq_one_letter_code
_entity_poly.pdbx_strand_id
1 'polypeptide(L)'
;MKLINTLASFATLLASIEAKKPAFSPKHYTHDVLSIRGGAGPLDPDLIAKTVTGVMTIQGAADYLTPNKAPGVLYGIEGVGATETYINEYAGANTLNWAIMAFGVLFGGLSAKKAIGYGLFPIILFVIRGLLSGSIEALGCNMTTQWLNWAITVFTSYAALSGADYSTTLIKAWCVYLGLADGQCRLAPEAALDGWGFPEKGPLAVFFCKVMSQFALAAAVLTGSLVSGVDSHKAVGYSLVPLLASVLQFVLSGNLEAQIGDNVVKAYPWIAILAAAVFTLAL
;
A
#
# COMPACT_ATOMS: atom_id res chain seq x y z
N MET A 1 -1.75 -27.05 -14.04
CA MET A 1 -2.02 -27.83 -12.81
C MET A 1 -1.13 -27.48 -11.61
N LYS A 2 0.14 -27.09 -11.76
CA LYS A 2 0.99 -26.74 -10.60
C LYS A 2 0.61 -25.45 -9.85
N LEU A 3 0.00 -24.47 -10.52
CA LEU A 3 -0.41 -23.19 -9.92
C LEU A 3 -1.63 -23.30 -8.97
N ILE A 4 -2.57 -24.21 -9.27
CA ILE A 4 -3.76 -24.48 -8.44
C ILE A 4 -3.36 -25.14 -7.12
N ASN A 5 -2.33 -26.01 -7.16
CA ASN A 5 -1.81 -26.65 -5.96
C ASN A 5 -1.10 -25.65 -5.03
N THR A 6 -0.43 -24.62 -5.58
CA THR A 6 0.21 -23.58 -4.76
C THR A 6 -0.81 -22.67 -4.06
N LEU A 7 -1.94 -22.35 -4.71
CA LEU A 7 -3.02 -21.56 -4.10
C LEU A 7 -3.80 -22.37 -3.05
N ALA A 8 -4.01 -23.67 -3.29
CA ALA A 8 -4.61 -24.58 -2.30
C ALA A 8 -3.71 -24.76 -1.06
N SER A 9 -2.38 -24.75 -1.22
CA SER A 9 -1.42 -24.76 -0.11
C SER A 9 -1.46 -23.48 0.74
N PHE A 10 -1.75 -22.32 0.14
CA PHE A 10 -1.90 -21.06 0.88
C PHE A 10 -3.23 -21.00 1.65
N ALA A 11 -4.32 -21.49 1.06
CA ALA A 11 -5.63 -21.59 1.72
C ALA A 11 -5.62 -22.60 2.89
N THR A 12 -4.88 -23.71 2.76
CA THR A 12 -4.70 -24.68 3.84
C THR A 12 -3.74 -24.18 4.92
N LEU A 13 -2.74 -23.36 4.58
CA LEU A 13 -1.91 -22.68 5.58
C LEU A 13 -2.74 -21.68 6.41
N LEU A 14 -3.61 -20.90 5.76
CA LEU A 14 -4.55 -19.98 6.43
C LEU A 14 -5.56 -20.72 7.31
N ALA A 15 -6.11 -21.85 6.85
CA ALA A 15 -7.02 -22.68 7.64
C ALA A 15 -6.33 -23.44 8.80
N SER A 16 -5.03 -23.72 8.69
CA SER A 16 -4.28 -24.43 9.75
C SER A 16 -3.89 -23.53 10.93
N ILE A 17 -3.93 -22.20 10.76
CA ILE A 17 -3.68 -21.23 11.84
C ILE A 17 -4.86 -21.18 12.82
N GLU A 18 -6.06 -21.64 12.43
CA GLU A 18 -7.24 -21.71 13.30
C GLU A 18 -7.27 -22.89 14.28
N ALA A 19 -6.35 -23.87 14.17
CA ALA A 19 -6.45 -25.13 14.93
C ALA A 19 -5.56 -25.25 16.19
N LYS A 20 -4.85 -24.20 16.60
CA LYS A 20 -4.20 -24.16 17.92
C LYS A 20 -4.39 -22.79 18.55
N LYS A 21 -5.45 -22.63 19.34
CA LYS A 21 -5.53 -21.57 20.35
C LYS A 21 -4.39 -21.80 21.35
N PRO A 22 -3.35 -20.96 21.43
CA PRO A 22 -2.72 -20.79 22.73
C PRO A 22 -3.75 -20.07 23.61
N ALA A 23 -3.85 -20.48 24.88
CA ALA A 23 -4.58 -19.73 25.89
C ALA A 23 -3.95 -18.33 25.98
N PHE A 24 -4.50 -17.39 25.20
CA PHE A 24 -4.10 -16.00 25.20
C PHE A 24 -4.70 -15.41 26.48
N SER A 25 -3.93 -15.46 27.57
CA SER A 25 -4.18 -14.55 28.69
C SER A 25 -3.89 -13.15 28.15
N PRO A 26 -4.87 -12.23 28.10
CA PRO A 26 -4.61 -10.87 27.67
C PRO A 26 -3.57 -10.30 28.63
N LYS A 27 -2.37 -9.98 28.10
CA LYS A 27 -1.50 -9.05 28.83
C LYS A 27 -2.29 -7.76 28.93
N HIS A 28 -2.65 -7.37 30.16
CA HIS A 28 -3.17 -6.04 30.44
C HIS A 28 -2.15 -5.02 29.95
N TYR A 29 -2.37 -4.47 28.76
CA TYR A 29 -1.69 -3.26 28.32
C TYR A 29 -2.36 -2.12 29.08
N THR A 30 -1.59 -1.46 29.93
CA THR A 30 -2.04 -0.27 30.64
C THR A 30 -2.36 0.81 29.61
N HIS A 31 -3.65 1.11 29.46
CA HIS A 31 -4.19 2.22 28.67
C HIS A 31 -3.59 3.60 29.06
N ASP A 32 -2.82 3.68 30.15
CA ASP A 32 -2.25 4.89 30.71
C ASP A 32 -1.12 5.54 29.90
N VAL A 33 -0.52 4.85 28.91
CA VAL A 33 0.58 5.45 28.12
C VAL A 33 0.06 6.19 26.89
N LEU A 34 -1.05 5.74 26.30
CA LEU A 34 -1.68 6.39 25.14
C LEU A 34 -2.51 7.62 25.54
N SER A 35 -3.05 7.66 26.76
CA SER A 35 -3.77 8.84 27.29
C SER A 35 -2.84 10.03 27.57
N ILE A 36 -1.53 9.80 27.70
CA ILE A 36 -0.54 10.83 28.07
C ILE A 36 0.19 11.42 26.84
N ARG A 37 0.14 10.78 25.66
CA ARG A 37 0.93 11.21 24.48
C ARG A 37 0.17 11.20 23.15
N GLY A 38 -1.11 11.54 23.21
CA GLY A 38 -1.93 11.74 22.02
C GLY A 38 -2.56 10.43 21.53
N GLY A 39 -3.71 10.17 22.14
CA GLY A 39 -4.76 9.28 21.68
C GLY A 39 -6.11 9.86 22.12
N ALA A 40 -6.18 11.20 22.23
CA ALA A 40 -7.30 11.93 22.84
C ALA A 40 -8.49 12.14 21.88
N GLY A 41 -8.60 11.30 20.84
CA GLY A 41 -9.84 11.17 20.08
C GLY A 41 -10.87 10.40 20.90
N PRO A 42 -12.18 10.60 20.69
CA PRO A 42 -13.23 9.82 21.36
C PRO A 42 -13.27 8.33 20.93
N LEU A 43 -12.34 7.88 20.09
CA LEU A 43 -12.36 6.58 19.42
C LEU A 43 -11.17 5.73 19.87
N ASP A 44 -11.42 4.44 20.08
CA ASP A 44 -10.40 3.46 20.47
C ASP A 44 -9.35 3.29 19.35
N PRO A 45 -8.05 3.59 19.60
CA PRO A 45 -6.99 3.46 18.62
C PRO A 45 -6.87 2.06 18.01
N ASP A 46 -7.05 1.01 18.81
CA ASP A 46 -6.95 -0.38 18.32
C ASP A 46 -8.08 -0.69 17.35
N LEU A 47 -9.30 -0.24 17.67
CA LEU A 47 -10.46 -0.39 16.80
C LEU A 47 -10.25 0.36 15.48
N ILE A 48 -9.80 1.61 15.55
CA ILE A 48 -9.54 2.42 14.35
C ILE A 48 -8.45 1.81 13.49
N ALA A 49 -7.36 1.36 14.11
CA ALA A 49 -6.27 0.69 13.40
C ALA A 49 -6.72 -0.61 12.73
N LYS A 50 -7.55 -1.42 13.39
CA LYS A 50 -8.17 -2.62 12.79
C LYS A 50 -9.06 -2.26 11.60
N THR A 51 -9.94 -1.28 11.78
CA THR A 51 -10.88 -0.85 10.74
C THR A 51 -10.15 -0.35 9.51
N VAL A 52 -9.21 0.60 9.66
CA VAL A 52 -8.48 1.15 8.51
C VAL A 52 -7.60 0.09 7.85
N THR A 53 -6.96 -0.81 8.63
CA THR A 53 -6.19 -1.93 8.07
C THR A 53 -7.08 -2.88 7.26
N GLY A 54 -8.28 -3.20 7.76
CA GLY A 54 -9.25 -4.02 7.05
C GLY A 54 -9.74 -3.38 5.75
N VAL A 55 -10.13 -2.10 5.79
CA VAL A 55 -10.57 -1.35 4.61
C VAL A 55 -9.46 -1.29 3.55
N MET A 56 -8.24 -0.96 3.96
CA MET A 56 -7.08 -0.93 3.06
C MET A 56 -6.79 -2.31 2.48
N THR A 57 -6.93 -3.39 3.26
CA THR A 57 -6.77 -4.75 2.75
C THR A 57 -7.79 -5.07 1.66
N ILE A 58 -9.07 -4.75 1.88
CA ILE A 58 -10.15 -5.00 0.91
C ILE A 58 -9.93 -4.18 -0.37
N GLN A 59 -9.63 -2.89 -0.24
CA GLN A 59 -9.35 -2.03 -1.40
C GLN A 59 -8.13 -2.53 -2.18
N GLY A 60 -7.02 -2.78 -1.48
CA GLY A 60 -5.80 -3.28 -2.10
C GLY A 60 -6.00 -4.63 -2.80
N ALA A 61 -6.79 -5.52 -2.21
CA ALA A 61 -7.13 -6.80 -2.83
C ALA A 61 -8.00 -6.62 -4.08
N ALA A 62 -8.99 -5.72 -4.06
CA ALA A 62 -9.83 -5.44 -5.22
C ALA A 62 -9.00 -4.89 -6.40
N ASP A 63 -8.12 -3.93 -6.12
CA ASP A 63 -7.25 -3.32 -7.13
C ASP A 63 -6.18 -4.28 -7.63
N TYR A 64 -5.65 -5.14 -6.77
CA TYR A 64 -4.61 -6.11 -7.13
C TYR A 64 -5.14 -7.34 -7.88
N LEU A 65 -6.31 -7.87 -7.48
CA LEU A 65 -6.85 -9.11 -8.04
C LEU A 65 -7.75 -8.87 -9.26
N THR A 66 -8.37 -7.70 -9.35
CA THR A 66 -9.26 -7.33 -10.45
C THR A 66 -8.98 -5.93 -10.98
N PRO A 67 -7.73 -5.62 -11.38
CA PRO A 67 -7.29 -4.26 -11.71
C PRO A 67 -8.06 -3.61 -12.87
N ASN A 68 -8.56 -4.41 -13.80
CA ASN A 68 -9.32 -3.95 -14.96
C ASN A 68 -10.83 -3.74 -14.68
N LYS A 69 -11.34 -4.25 -13.56
CA LYS A 69 -12.77 -4.15 -13.18
C LYS A 69 -13.00 -3.22 -12.01
N ALA A 70 -12.07 -3.17 -11.05
CA ALA A 70 -12.22 -2.39 -9.82
C ALA A 70 -12.53 -0.91 -10.09
N PRO A 71 -11.87 -0.20 -11.03
CA PRO A 71 -12.19 1.20 -11.28
C PRO A 71 -13.63 1.43 -11.76
N GLY A 72 -14.14 0.57 -12.66
CA GLY A 72 -15.51 0.66 -13.17
C GLY A 72 -16.54 0.30 -12.11
N VAL A 73 -16.34 -0.80 -11.37
CA VAL A 73 -17.31 -1.29 -10.38
C VAL A 73 -17.37 -0.38 -9.15
N LEU A 74 -16.23 0.06 -8.63
CA LEU A 74 -16.18 0.86 -7.40
C LEU A 74 -16.45 2.34 -7.67
N TYR A 75 -15.82 2.87 -8.72
CA TYR A 75 -15.74 4.32 -8.96
C TYR A 75 -16.48 4.77 -10.23
N GLY A 76 -17.00 3.86 -11.05
CA GLY A 76 -17.68 4.21 -12.30
C GLY A 76 -16.74 4.75 -13.37
N ILE A 77 -15.43 4.46 -13.27
CA ILE A 77 -14.43 4.93 -14.22
C ILE A 77 -14.47 4.02 -15.45
N GLU A 78 -14.86 4.57 -16.59
CA GLU A 78 -14.87 3.91 -17.89
C GLU A 78 -13.58 4.17 -18.68
N GLY A 79 -13.34 3.38 -19.73
CA GLY A 79 -12.20 3.60 -20.64
C GLY A 79 -10.84 3.17 -20.08
N VAL A 80 -10.80 2.35 -19.03
CA VAL A 80 -9.56 1.80 -18.45
C VAL A 80 -8.84 0.92 -19.49
N GLY A 81 -7.68 1.38 -19.95
CA GLY A 81 -6.79 0.66 -20.85
C GLY A 81 -5.78 -0.23 -20.13
N ALA A 82 -4.80 -0.71 -20.88
CA ALA A 82 -3.76 -1.60 -20.35
C ALA A 82 -2.83 -0.87 -19.36
N THR A 83 -2.47 0.39 -19.66
CA THR A 83 -1.63 1.24 -18.80
C THR A 83 -2.32 1.53 -17.47
N GLU A 84 -3.59 1.95 -17.49
CA GLU A 84 -4.37 2.21 -16.28
C GLU A 84 -4.57 0.94 -15.46
N THR A 85 -4.83 -0.20 -16.11
CA THR A 85 -4.92 -1.51 -15.45
C THR A 85 -3.61 -1.84 -14.72
N TYR A 86 -2.46 -1.64 -15.37
CA TYR A 86 -1.15 -1.86 -14.76
C TYR A 86 -0.90 -0.96 -13.55
N ILE A 87 -1.21 0.34 -13.68
CA ILE A 87 -1.06 1.31 -12.59
C ILE A 87 -2.00 0.96 -11.42
N ASN A 88 -3.23 0.55 -11.69
CA ASN A 88 -4.18 0.14 -10.66
C ASN A 88 -3.72 -1.11 -9.92
N GLU A 89 -3.20 -2.10 -10.65
CA GLU A 89 -2.66 -3.31 -10.04
C GLU A 89 -1.44 -3.00 -9.15
N TYR A 90 -0.55 -2.12 -9.61
CA TYR A 90 0.57 -1.62 -8.81
C TYR A 90 0.11 -0.88 -7.56
N ALA A 91 -0.95 -0.07 -7.66
CA ALA A 91 -1.59 0.58 -6.52
C ALA A 91 -2.07 -0.47 -5.51
N GLY A 92 -2.81 -1.48 -5.97
CA GLY A 92 -3.30 -2.58 -5.15
C GLY A 92 -2.17 -3.34 -4.45
N ALA A 93 -1.06 -3.62 -5.15
CA ALA A 93 0.12 -4.24 -4.57
C ALA A 93 0.74 -3.39 -3.45
N ASN A 94 0.81 -2.07 -3.62
CA ASN A 94 1.32 -1.15 -2.59
C ASN A 94 0.36 -0.99 -1.41
N THR A 95 -0.95 -0.98 -1.66
CA THR A 95 -1.95 -0.97 -0.59
C THR A 95 -1.90 -2.25 0.22
N LEU A 96 -1.73 -3.41 -0.42
CA LEU A 96 -1.52 -4.69 0.28
C LEU A 96 -0.19 -4.73 1.02
N ASN A 97 0.88 -4.15 0.46
CA ASN A 97 2.15 -3.98 1.17
C ASN A 97 1.94 -3.22 2.47
N TRP A 98 1.30 -2.05 2.39
CA TRP A 98 0.93 -1.25 3.55
C TRP A 98 0.10 -2.05 4.57
N ALA A 99 -0.95 -2.76 4.11
CA ALA A 99 -1.86 -3.49 4.98
C ALA A 99 -1.18 -4.66 5.71
N ILE A 100 -0.31 -5.41 5.01
CA ILE A 100 0.46 -6.51 5.61
C ILE A 100 1.45 -5.97 6.65
N MET A 101 2.12 -4.84 6.35
CA MET A 101 3.00 -4.19 7.32
C MET A 101 2.23 -3.76 8.56
N ALA A 102 1.14 -3.02 8.39
CA ALA A 102 0.29 -2.53 9.48
C ALA A 102 -0.25 -3.68 10.33
N PHE A 103 -0.83 -4.70 9.69
CA PHE A 103 -1.32 -5.88 10.39
C PHE A 103 -0.20 -6.60 11.16
N GLY A 104 0.96 -6.77 10.54
CA GLY A 104 2.11 -7.47 11.12
C GLY A 104 2.59 -6.83 12.42
N VAL A 105 2.74 -5.50 12.43
CA VAL A 105 3.26 -4.77 13.60
C VAL A 105 2.21 -4.49 14.68
N LEU A 106 0.92 -4.38 14.32
CA LEU A 106 -0.16 -4.08 15.27
C LEU A 106 -0.79 -5.33 15.88
N PHE A 107 -1.00 -6.37 15.07
CA PHE A 107 -1.82 -7.53 15.45
C PHE A 107 -1.09 -8.86 15.31
N GLY A 108 -0.11 -8.93 14.39
CA GLY A 108 0.66 -10.15 14.12
C GLY A 108 1.83 -10.41 15.07
N GLY A 109 2.16 -9.46 15.95
CA GLY A 109 3.31 -9.57 16.86
C GLY A 109 4.66 -9.62 16.15
N LEU A 110 4.74 -9.12 14.91
CA LEU A 110 5.96 -9.08 14.14
C LEU A 110 6.82 -7.87 14.53
N SER A 111 8.13 -8.03 14.47
CA SER A 111 9.03 -6.88 14.50
C SER A 111 8.85 -6.03 13.25
N ALA A 112 9.16 -4.72 13.35
CA ALA A 112 9.11 -3.79 12.22
C ALA A 112 9.78 -4.34 10.96
N LYS A 113 11.01 -4.88 11.08
CA LYS A 113 11.73 -5.46 9.94
C LYS A 113 11.00 -6.65 9.33
N LYS A 114 10.50 -7.58 10.14
CA LYS A 114 9.77 -8.75 9.62
C LYS A 114 8.47 -8.33 8.94
N ALA A 115 7.72 -7.40 9.54
CA ALA A 115 6.50 -6.87 8.94
C ALA A 115 6.76 -6.20 7.58
N ILE A 116 7.82 -5.37 7.48
CA ILE A 116 8.27 -4.79 6.20
C ILE A 116 8.63 -5.90 5.21
N GLY A 117 9.43 -6.88 5.63
CA GLY A 117 9.84 -7.99 4.77
C GLY A 117 8.67 -8.74 4.15
N TYR A 118 7.63 -9.07 4.93
CA TYR A 118 6.41 -9.69 4.42
C TYR A 118 5.56 -8.72 3.60
N GLY A 119 5.50 -7.45 3.99
CA GLY A 119 4.79 -6.40 3.27
C GLY A 119 5.26 -6.24 1.82
N LEU A 120 6.53 -6.48 1.53
CA LEU A 120 7.04 -6.35 0.17
C LEU A 120 6.59 -7.45 -0.80
N PHE A 121 5.98 -8.55 -0.31
CA PHE A 121 5.61 -9.69 -1.16
C PHE A 121 4.63 -9.37 -2.30
N PRO A 122 3.54 -8.61 -2.10
CA PRO A 122 2.63 -8.25 -3.18
C PRO A 122 3.35 -7.50 -4.32
N ILE A 123 4.28 -6.59 -4.01
CA ILE A 123 5.06 -5.86 -5.02
C ILE A 123 6.02 -6.82 -5.75
N ILE A 124 6.69 -7.71 -5.02
CA ILE A 124 7.57 -8.72 -5.62
C ILE A 124 6.79 -9.61 -6.60
N LEU A 125 5.61 -10.08 -6.19
CA LEU A 125 4.74 -10.94 -7.00
C LEU A 125 4.16 -10.21 -8.21
N PHE A 126 3.73 -8.96 -8.03
CA PHE A 126 3.28 -8.08 -9.09
C PHE A 126 4.32 -8.00 -10.21
N VAL A 127 5.53 -7.56 -9.86
CA VAL A 127 6.58 -7.27 -10.84
C VAL A 127 7.08 -8.56 -11.47
N ILE A 128 7.35 -9.62 -10.70
CA ILE A 128 7.88 -10.87 -11.30
C ILE A 128 6.88 -11.52 -12.25
N ARG A 129 5.57 -11.48 -11.95
CA ARG A 129 4.55 -12.00 -12.86
C ARG A 129 4.53 -11.19 -14.16
N GLY A 130 4.63 -9.88 -14.08
CA GLY A 130 4.68 -9.02 -15.26
C GLY A 130 5.94 -9.23 -16.10
N LEU A 131 7.10 -9.36 -15.46
CA LEU A 131 8.38 -9.65 -16.11
C LEU A 131 8.38 -11.02 -16.80
N LEU A 132 7.88 -12.07 -16.13
CA LEU A 132 7.88 -13.43 -16.67
C LEU A 132 6.83 -13.65 -17.77
N SER A 133 5.74 -12.89 -17.75
CA SER A 133 4.70 -12.97 -18.80
C SER A 133 4.97 -12.07 -20.00
N GLY A 134 5.95 -11.17 -19.91
CA GLY A 134 6.22 -10.15 -20.93
C GLY A 134 5.18 -9.01 -20.98
N SER A 135 4.21 -8.98 -20.05
CA SER A 135 3.18 -7.93 -20.05
C SER A 135 3.73 -6.54 -19.80
N ILE A 136 4.80 -6.42 -19.01
CA ILE A 136 5.48 -5.15 -18.73
C ILE A 136 6.18 -4.63 -20.00
N GLU A 137 6.83 -5.51 -20.75
CA GLU A 137 7.49 -5.16 -22.01
C GLU A 137 6.45 -4.75 -23.08
N ALA A 138 5.33 -5.47 -23.14
CA ALA A 138 4.23 -5.17 -24.05
C ALA A 138 3.57 -3.80 -23.79
N LEU A 139 3.65 -3.31 -22.55
CA LEU A 139 3.23 -1.95 -22.18
C LEU A 139 4.24 -0.86 -22.57
N GLY A 140 5.41 -1.25 -23.11
CA GLY A 140 6.51 -0.35 -23.48
C GLY A 140 7.41 0.06 -22.32
N CYS A 141 7.14 -0.39 -21.10
CA CYS A 141 7.91 -0.03 -19.91
C CYS A 141 9.41 -0.33 -20.07
N ASN A 142 10.25 0.48 -19.44
CA ASN A 142 11.69 0.26 -19.42
C ASN A 142 12.03 -0.99 -18.58
N MET A 143 12.36 -2.09 -19.26
CA MET A 143 12.65 -3.38 -18.62
C MET A 143 13.84 -3.32 -17.67
N THR A 144 14.85 -2.50 -17.93
CA THR A 144 15.99 -2.32 -17.02
C THR A 144 15.54 -1.72 -15.69
N THR A 145 14.71 -0.67 -15.72
CA THR A 145 14.16 -0.04 -14.52
C THR A 145 13.27 -1.02 -13.74
N GLN A 146 12.49 -1.85 -14.44
CA GLN A 146 11.59 -2.84 -13.84
C GLN A 146 12.36 -3.98 -13.14
N TRP A 147 13.42 -4.49 -13.77
CA TRP A 147 14.32 -5.46 -13.15
C TRP A 147 15.05 -4.89 -11.93
N LEU A 148 15.53 -3.65 -12.02
CA LEU A 148 16.18 -2.97 -10.90
C LEU A 148 15.22 -2.80 -9.71
N ASN A 149 14.02 -2.30 -9.97
CA ASN A 149 12.97 -2.14 -8.97
C ASN A 149 12.65 -3.47 -8.27
N TRP A 150 12.51 -4.54 -9.05
CA TRP A 150 12.28 -5.88 -8.53
C TRP A 150 13.44 -6.36 -7.65
N ALA A 151 14.68 -6.26 -8.14
CA ALA A 151 15.87 -6.73 -7.44
C ALA A 151 16.06 -6.01 -6.10
N ILE A 152 15.91 -4.68 -6.06
CA ILE A 152 16.00 -3.90 -4.82
C ILE A 152 14.91 -4.34 -3.85
N THR A 153 13.68 -4.53 -4.32
CA THR A 153 12.55 -4.93 -3.46
C THR A 153 12.74 -6.34 -2.89
N VAL A 154 13.14 -7.32 -3.71
CA VAL A 154 13.44 -8.69 -3.27
C VAL A 154 14.60 -8.71 -2.28
N PHE A 155 15.68 -8.01 -2.58
CA PHE A 155 16.86 -7.98 -1.71
C PHE A 155 16.52 -7.32 -0.36
N THR A 156 15.70 -6.26 -0.37
CA THR A 156 15.20 -5.61 0.83
C THR A 156 14.34 -6.55 1.67
N SER A 157 13.40 -7.25 1.04
CA SER A 157 12.56 -8.25 1.71
C SER A 157 13.40 -9.37 2.34
N TYR A 158 14.35 -9.93 1.59
CA TYR A 158 15.25 -10.96 2.07
C TYR A 158 16.08 -10.50 3.27
N ALA A 159 16.73 -9.33 3.20
CA ALA A 159 17.52 -8.81 4.29
C ALA A 159 16.67 -8.56 5.55
N ALA A 160 15.45 -8.05 5.36
CA ALA A 160 14.51 -7.78 6.44
C ALA A 160 14.03 -9.07 7.14
N LEU A 161 13.75 -10.14 6.37
CA LEU A 161 13.28 -11.43 6.88
C LEU A 161 14.40 -12.28 7.51
N SER A 162 15.59 -12.28 6.91
CA SER A 162 16.76 -13.01 7.40
C SER A 162 17.36 -12.38 8.66
N GLY A 163 17.06 -11.11 8.93
CA GLY A 163 17.65 -10.37 10.04
C GLY A 163 19.10 -9.96 9.78
N ALA A 164 19.52 -9.84 8.51
CA ALA A 164 20.86 -9.44 8.14
C ALA A 164 21.27 -8.11 8.78
N ASP A 165 22.54 -7.96 9.15
CA ASP A 165 23.04 -6.76 9.85
C ASP A 165 22.83 -5.47 9.04
N TYR A 166 22.91 -5.55 7.72
CA TYR A 166 22.68 -4.44 6.78
C TYR A 166 21.20 -4.16 6.48
N SER A 167 20.26 -4.94 7.04
CA SER A 167 18.82 -4.84 6.74
C SER A 167 18.24 -3.45 6.95
N THR A 168 18.64 -2.75 8.01
CA THR A 168 18.11 -1.41 8.34
C THR A 168 18.52 -0.38 7.30
N THR A 169 19.79 -0.42 6.88
CA THR A 169 20.31 0.46 5.83
C THR A 169 19.57 0.22 4.52
N LEU A 170 19.36 -1.05 4.16
CA LEU A 170 18.69 -1.41 2.92
C LEU A 170 17.20 -1.01 2.92
N ILE A 171 16.48 -1.23 4.03
CA ILE A 171 15.08 -0.78 4.19
C ILE A 171 14.99 0.74 4.04
N LYS A 172 15.90 1.50 4.66
CA LYS A 172 15.93 2.96 4.54
C LYS A 172 16.20 3.40 3.09
N ALA A 173 17.15 2.76 2.42
CA ALA A 173 17.45 3.04 1.01
C ALA A 173 16.24 2.75 0.11
N TRP A 174 15.58 1.60 0.30
CA TRP A 174 14.37 1.24 -0.43
C TRP A 174 13.23 2.23 -0.16
N CYS A 175 13.04 2.64 1.10
CA CYS A 175 12.04 3.64 1.49
C CYS A 175 12.26 4.98 0.79
N VAL A 176 13.52 5.45 0.71
CA VAL A 176 13.87 6.70 0.01
C VAL A 176 13.64 6.54 -1.48
N TYR A 177 14.09 5.43 -2.08
CA TYR A 177 13.89 5.15 -3.49
C TYR A 177 12.40 5.13 -3.85
N LEU A 178 11.57 4.40 -3.10
CA LEU A 178 10.13 4.33 -3.33
C LEU A 178 9.49 5.71 -3.13
N GLY A 179 9.81 6.39 -2.03
CA GLY A 179 9.28 7.73 -1.74
C GLY A 179 9.61 8.76 -2.83
N LEU A 180 10.80 8.71 -3.42
CA LEU A 180 11.18 9.59 -4.53
C LEU A 180 10.46 9.21 -5.83
N ALA A 181 10.40 7.92 -6.16
CA ALA A 181 9.73 7.43 -7.37
C ALA A 181 8.23 7.80 -7.36
N ASP A 182 7.53 7.49 -6.27
CA ASP A 182 6.10 7.76 -6.16
C ASP A 182 5.77 9.23 -5.89
N GLY A 183 6.70 9.94 -5.25
CA GLY A 183 6.67 11.39 -5.15
C GLY A 183 6.72 12.04 -6.54
N GLN A 184 7.57 11.53 -7.44
CA GLN A 184 7.61 11.98 -8.83
C GLN A 184 6.31 11.64 -9.55
N CYS A 185 5.79 10.42 -9.43
CA CYS A 185 4.48 10.04 -9.97
C CYS A 185 3.36 11.01 -9.51
N ARG A 186 3.46 11.53 -8.28
CA ARG A 186 2.46 12.47 -7.77
C ARG A 186 2.62 13.90 -8.29
N LEU A 187 3.85 14.40 -8.30
CA LEU A 187 4.15 15.81 -8.54
C LEU A 187 4.35 16.11 -10.03
N ALA A 188 4.85 15.14 -10.78
CA ALA A 188 5.14 15.22 -12.21
C ALA A 188 4.78 13.89 -12.90
N PRO A 189 3.49 13.49 -12.93
CA PRO A 189 3.04 12.19 -13.45
C PRO A 189 3.47 11.93 -14.91
N GLU A 190 3.44 12.94 -15.77
CA GLU A 190 3.87 12.79 -17.17
C GLU A 190 5.37 12.45 -17.27
N ALA A 191 6.20 13.18 -16.53
CA ALA A 191 7.65 12.93 -16.48
C ALA A 191 7.96 11.58 -15.82
N ALA A 192 7.15 11.16 -14.84
CA ALA A 192 7.28 9.84 -14.24
C ALA A 192 6.94 8.75 -15.28
N LEU A 193 5.82 8.86 -15.99
CA LEU A 193 5.44 7.93 -17.04
C LEU A 193 6.54 7.81 -18.11
N ASP A 194 7.16 8.92 -18.50
CA ASP A 194 8.34 8.93 -19.38
C ASP A 194 9.53 8.19 -18.79
N GLY A 195 9.89 8.49 -17.54
CA GLY A 195 11.01 7.84 -16.85
C GLY A 195 10.82 6.32 -16.71
N TRP A 196 9.58 5.87 -16.55
CA TRP A 196 9.20 4.46 -16.50
C TRP A 196 9.02 3.81 -17.89
N GLY A 197 9.05 4.60 -18.96
CA GLY A 197 9.02 4.15 -20.35
C GLY A 197 7.63 3.96 -20.95
N PHE A 198 6.56 4.49 -20.34
CA PHE A 198 5.22 4.34 -20.89
C PHE A 198 5.07 5.12 -22.21
N PRO A 199 4.73 4.46 -23.34
CA PRO A 199 4.63 5.11 -24.64
C PRO A 199 3.35 5.95 -24.75
N GLU A 200 2.27 5.54 -24.08
CA GLU A 200 0.98 6.21 -24.08
C GLU A 200 0.74 6.93 -22.75
N LYS A 201 0.49 8.25 -22.84
CA LYS A 201 0.26 9.15 -21.69
C LYS A 201 -1.07 9.88 -21.85
N GLY A 202 -2.14 9.11 -22.03
CA GLY A 202 -3.49 9.66 -22.07
C GLY A 202 -3.85 10.38 -20.76
N PRO A 203 -4.83 11.31 -20.77
CA PRO A 203 -5.25 12.02 -19.55
C PRO A 203 -5.61 11.08 -18.39
N LEU A 204 -6.21 9.92 -18.70
CA LEU A 204 -6.58 8.92 -17.70
C LEU A 204 -5.34 8.24 -17.08
N ALA A 205 -4.34 7.85 -17.88
CA ALA A 205 -3.07 7.32 -17.38
C ALA A 205 -2.34 8.32 -16.47
N VAL A 206 -2.31 9.60 -16.85
CA VAL A 206 -1.72 10.68 -16.04
C VAL A 206 -2.47 10.84 -14.71
N PHE A 207 -3.81 10.80 -14.75
CA PHE A 207 -4.65 10.83 -13.56
C PHE A 207 -4.40 9.61 -12.66
N PHE A 208 -4.38 8.39 -13.21
CA PHE A 208 -4.08 7.16 -12.47
C PHE A 208 -2.70 7.21 -11.84
N CYS A 209 -1.66 7.58 -12.59
CA CYS A 209 -0.31 7.72 -12.08
C CYS A 209 -0.27 8.65 -10.86
N LYS A 210 -0.96 9.80 -10.95
CA LYS A 210 -1.02 10.79 -9.88
C LYS A 210 -1.82 10.34 -8.65
N VAL A 211 -2.97 9.70 -8.85
CA VAL A 211 -3.85 9.28 -7.74
C VAL A 211 -3.27 8.05 -7.05
N MET A 212 -2.87 7.05 -7.84
CA MET A 212 -2.52 5.74 -7.34
C MET A 212 -1.14 5.67 -6.69
N SER A 213 -0.22 6.58 -7.04
CA SER A 213 1.09 6.66 -6.38
C SER A 213 1.00 7.02 -4.89
N GLN A 214 -0.14 7.52 -4.42
CA GLN A 214 -0.35 7.88 -3.02
C GLN A 214 -0.43 6.66 -2.10
N PHE A 215 -0.89 5.52 -2.62
CA PHE A 215 -0.86 4.26 -1.88
C PHE A 215 0.58 3.79 -1.66
N ALA A 216 1.45 4.01 -2.64
CA ALA A 216 2.86 3.70 -2.55
C ALA A 216 3.62 4.68 -1.64
N LEU A 217 3.29 5.99 -1.69
CA LEU A 217 3.77 6.97 -0.73
C LEU A 217 3.35 6.63 0.72
N ALA A 218 2.12 6.17 0.93
CA ALA A 218 1.68 5.69 2.24
C ALA A 218 2.53 4.51 2.72
N ALA A 219 2.79 3.52 1.85
CA ALA A 219 3.67 2.40 2.17
C ALA A 219 5.11 2.85 2.50
N ALA A 220 5.64 3.85 1.78
CA ALA A 220 6.94 4.43 2.06
C ALA A 220 6.98 5.13 3.42
N VAL A 221 5.98 5.96 3.75
CA VAL A 221 5.90 6.64 5.06
C VAL A 221 5.76 5.63 6.20
N LEU A 222 4.97 4.57 6.03
CA LEU A 222 4.85 3.50 7.03
C LEU A 222 6.22 2.83 7.24
N THR A 223 6.88 2.43 6.15
CA THR A 223 8.22 1.80 6.21
C THR A 223 9.24 2.69 6.90
N GLY A 224 9.30 3.97 6.51
CA GLY A 224 10.20 4.97 7.07
C GLY A 224 9.96 5.20 8.56
N SER A 225 8.70 5.26 8.98
CA SER A 225 8.32 5.41 10.39
C SER A 225 8.72 4.19 11.22
N LEU A 226 8.40 2.99 10.73
CA LEU A 226 8.72 1.74 11.41
C LEU A 226 10.23 1.52 11.55
N VAL A 227 11.01 1.76 10.48
CA VAL A 227 12.48 1.61 10.52
C VAL A 227 13.16 2.70 11.35
N SER A 228 12.46 3.80 11.65
CA SER A 228 12.92 4.86 12.54
C SER A 228 12.49 4.66 13.99
N GLY A 229 11.80 3.56 14.31
CA GLY A 229 11.39 3.22 15.67
C GLY A 229 10.17 4.00 16.19
N VAL A 230 9.37 4.58 15.29
CA VAL A 230 8.08 5.17 15.65
C VAL A 230 7.14 4.07 16.15
N ASP A 231 6.34 4.37 17.17
CA ASP A 231 5.29 3.47 17.65
C ASP A 231 4.38 3.00 16.50
N SER A 232 3.97 1.73 16.52
CA SER A 232 3.22 1.11 15.42
C SER A 232 1.92 1.86 15.08
N HIS A 233 1.16 2.32 16.08
CA HIS A 233 -0.07 3.07 15.84
C HIS A 233 0.24 4.41 15.17
N LYS A 234 1.24 5.14 15.69
CA LYS A 234 1.67 6.41 15.11
C LYS A 234 2.23 6.27 13.70
N ALA A 235 3.00 5.21 13.45
CA ALA A 235 3.53 4.92 12.12
C ALA A 235 2.40 4.70 11.10
N VAL A 236 1.35 3.96 11.49
CA VAL A 236 0.14 3.78 10.69
C VAL A 236 -0.58 5.13 10.50
N GLY A 237 -0.79 5.91 11.56
CA GLY A 237 -1.39 7.24 11.46
C GLY A 237 -0.65 8.18 10.48
N TYR A 238 0.67 8.31 10.62
CA TYR A 238 1.50 9.13 9.72
C TYR A 238 1.43 8.67 8.28
N SER A 239 1.41 7.37 8.06
CA SER A 239 1.36 6.80 6.71
C SER A 239 0.06 7.08 5.96
N LEU A 240 -1.02 7.45 6.65
CA LEU A 240 -2.30 7.78 6.03
C LEU A 240 -2.40 9.27 5.62
N VAL A 241 -1.46 10.12 6.08
CA VAL A 241 -1.44 11.55 5.77
C VAL A 241 -1.34 11.82 4.26
N PRO A 242 -0.46 11.15 3.47
CA PRO A 242 -0.41 11.36 2.02
C PRO A 242 -1.74 11.04 1.32
N LEU A 243 -2.40 9.95 1.73
CA LEU A 243 -3.71 9.56 1.20
C LEU A 243 -4.77 10.62 1.51
N LEU A 244 -4.87 11.06 2.77
CA LEU A 244 -5.81 12.10 3.18
C LEU A 244 -5.58 13.40 2.41
N ALA A 245 -4.33 13.86 2.34
CA ALA A 245 -3.96 15.07 1.63
C ALA A 245 -4.32 14.97 0.14
N SER A 246 -4.14 13.80 -0.47
CA SER A 246 -4.47 13.57 -1.87
C SER A 246 -5.97 13.66 -2.12
N VAL A 247 -6.78 12.91 -1.36
CA VAL A 247 -8.25 12.91 -1.54
C VAL A 247 -8.81 14.32 -1.30
N LEU A 248 -8.33 15.03 -0.28
CA LEU A 248 -8.71 16.43 -0.05
C LEU A 248 -8.34 17.33 -1.23
N GLN A 249 -7.12 17.23 -1.76
CA GLN A 249 -6.71 18.03 -2.91
C GLN A 249 -7.60 17.77 -4.14
N PHE A 250 -7.95 16.52 -4.41
CA PHE A 250 -8.79 16.17 -5.56
C PHE A 250 -10.22 16.69 -5.43
N VAL A 251 -10.80 16.61 -4.24
CA VAL A 251 -12.13 17.18 -3.95
C VAL A 251 -12.11 18.70 -4.05
N LEU A 252 -11.15 19.36 -3.40
CA LEU A 252 -11.08 20.83 -3.36
C LEU A 252 -10.75 21.49 -4.70
N SER A 253 -10.06 20.78 -5.58
CA SER A 253 -9.68 21.30 -6.91
C SER A 253 -10.72 21.10 -8.00
N GLY A 254 -11.81 20.35 -7.73
CA GLY A 254 -12.78 19.95 -8.76
C GLY A 254 -12.24 18.97 -9.81
N ASN A 255 -10.95 18.62 -9.77
CA ASN A 255 -10.32 17.70 -10.71
C ASN A 255 -10.92 16.30 -10.66
N LEU A 256 -11.44 15.89 -9.49
CA LEU A 256 -12.12 14.61 -9.37
C LEU A 256 -13.39 14.61 -10.24
N GLU A 257 -14.21 15.65 -10.15
CA GLU A 257 -15.42 15.79 -10.97
C GLU A 257 -15.08 15.88 -12.46
N ALA A 258 -14.06 16.66 -12.81
CA ALA A 258 -13.65 16.84 -14.19
C ALA A 258 -13.06 15.57 -14.84
N GLN A 259 -12.49 14.65 -14.06
CA GLN A 259 -11.81 13.45 -14.56
C GLN A 259 -12.63 12.16 -14.40
N ILE A 260 -13.51 12.08 -13.39
CA ILE A 260 -14.32 10.89 -13.09
C ILE A 260 -15.84 11.16 -13.02
N GLY A 261 -16.29 12.36 -13.38
CA GLY A 261 -17.70 12.78 -13.41
C GLY A 261 -18.30 13.07 -12.02
N ASP A 262 -19.64 13.10 -11.93
CA ASP A 262 -20.43 13.46 -10.73
C ASP A 262 -20.23 12.54 -9.50
N ASN A 263 -19.28 11.59 -9.57
CA ASN A 263 -19.05 10.59 -8.53
C ASN A 263 -18.19 11.07 -7.35
N VAL A 264 -17.92 12.37 -7.25
CA VAL A 264 -17.12 12.97 -6.15
C VAL A 264 -17.67 12.63 -4.78
N VAL A 265 -18.98 12.43 -4.66
CA VAL A 265 -19.64 12.00 -3.41
C VAL A 265 -19.07 10.69 -2.86
N LYS A 266 -18.59 9.78 -3.73
CA LYS A 266 -17.96 8.52 -3.30
C LYS A 266 -16.58 8.71 -2.66
N ALA A 267 -15.97 9.89 -2.78
CA ALA A 267 -14.71 10.21 -2.10
C ALA A 267 -14.91 10.68 -0.64
N TYR A 268 -16.10 11.15 -0.26
CA TYR A 268 -16.36 11.63 1.10
C TYR A 268 -16.21 10.57 2.19
N PRO A 269 -16.66 9.31 2.02
CA PRO A 269 -16.39 8.25 2.98
C PRO A 269 -14.89 8.03 3.21
N TRP A 270 -14.07 8.13 2.15
CA TRP A 270 -12.62 8.02 2.26
C TRP A 270 -12.01 9.16 3.09
N ILE A 271 -12.47 10.40 2.89
CA ILE A 271 -12.04 11.53 3.72
C ILE A 271 -12.36 11.27 5.19
N ALA A 272 -13.58 10.81 5.51
CA ALA A 272 -13.99 10.54 6.88
C ALA A 272 -13.15 9.43 7.53
N ILE A 273 -12.95 8.30 6.83
CA ILE A 273 -12.14 7.17 7.33
C ILE A 273 -10.68 7.60 7.55
N LEU A 274 -10.08 8.28 6.56
CA LEU A 274 -8.69 8.70 6.63
C LEU A 274 -8.48 9.79 7.68
N ALA A 275 -9.39 10.76 7.80
CA ALA A 275 -9.33 11.79 8.83
C ALA A 275 -9.44 11.16 10.22
N ALA A 276 -10.45 10.32 10.46
CA ALA A 276 -10.61 9.63 11.75
C ALA A 276 -9.36 8.81 12.12
N ALA A 277 -8.79 8.09 11.15
CA ALA A 277 -7.57 7.32 11.36
C ALA A 277 -6.35 8.21 11.65
N VAL A 278 -6.12 9.27 10.87
CA VAL A 278 -5.02 10.20 11.11
C VAL A 278 -5.15 10.87 12.47
N PHE A 279 -6.31 11.45 12.79
CA PHE A 279 -6.52 12.16 14.06
C PHE A 279 -6.41 11.24 15.28
N THR A 280 -6.83 9.96 15.17
CA THR A 280 -6.77 9.02 16.30
C THR A 280 -5.41 8.37 16.46
N LEU A 281 -4.73 8.06 15.36
CA LEU A 281 -3.51 7.25 15.38
C LEU A 281 -2.22 8.09 15.32
N ALA A 282 -2.23 9.24 14.65
CA ALA A 282 -1.02 10.04 14.44
C ALA A 282 -0.75 11.05 15.56
N LEU A 283 -1.83 11.57 16.19
CA LEU A 283 -1.75 12.64 17.18
C LEU A 283 -1.76 12.07 18.58
#